data_AF-A0A2I0PA15-F1
#
_entry.id   AF-A0A2I0PA15-F1
#
_cell.length_a   1.000
_cell.length_b   1.000
_cell.length_c   1.000
_cell.angle_alpha   90.00
_cell.angle_beta   90.00
_cell.angle_gamma   90.00
#
_symmetry.space_group_name_H-M   'P 1'
#
loop_
_entity.id
_entity.type
_entity.pdbx_description
1 polymer ?
#
loop_
_entity_poly.entity_id
_entity_poly.type
_entity_poly.pdbx_seq_one_letter_code
_entity_poly.pdbx_strand_id
1 'polypeptide(L)'
;MRITALIATLLVAVAVLGAGCTEESPSHLQGTGALVLQNAVSGINDELESVRASTAEDARVLGETGLTGAAGKEAIRQTMLTHSWAESALVIASDGVVVMAVPDNYADLVNKNISSQPQTERATREQKPIVSEAFYLEEGFFGITQSYPVFGTEYLGYVSLAYRPDALIGRVIVPLTNGTPYDIWVTQTDGTVLYDTTPEEIGKNLFSDPGYQSAGLQEAFTRIVAEPSGSLEYSFWDRNWGRNVTKEAQWGTAGIDGAGWHVVVTRSTDAGEQQTAIRDKSPAADTADEMKDFVAGAALYAREHNRTDALAAFNDPDGEFVRDELYIFAYDMNGTVLALPFQQALIGTDRSGVHDSSGVAYIYSMSRVAAEGGGSVYYVYPNPANGYAEELKLGYVMPVDGTWFVGSGIYLPGVGTGFDTYARETLVQRVKSARDHAQEYGREAACTAFNNLSGEFADGGAYIFAYSTNGTTLALPYQPELVGTNRLDFEDRYGVAVILLESAAAEAGGGFVYVTYYNPDTGLDGLKLCYVAPVDKEWFVGSGIYA
;
A
#
# COMPACT_ATOMS: atom_id res chain seq x y z
N MET A 1 5.87 84.30 -15.32
CA MET A 1 5.12 84.41 -14.05
C MET A 1 3.63 84.35 -14.35
N ARG A 2 2.93 83.39 -13.74
CA ARG A 2 1.48 83.30 -13.42
C ARG A 2 0.44 83.38 -14.57
N ILE A 3 -0.28 82.28 -14.83
CA ILE A 3 -1.67 81.93 -14.39
C ILE A 3 -2.76 82.71 -15.14
N THR A 4 -3.61 82.00 -15.91
CA THR A 4 -5.09 81.99 -15.71
C THR A 4 -5.79 80.87 -16.49
N ALA A 5 -6.88 80.40 -15.89
CA ALA A 5 -7.72 79.25 -16.25
C ALA A 5 -8.73 79.52 -17.38
N LEU A 6 -9.31 78.45 -17.95
CA LEU A 6 -10.68 78.48 -18.48
C LEU A 6 -11.34 77.10 -18.53
N ILE A 7 -12.61 77.11 -18.13
CA ILE A 7 -13.59 76.01 -18.05
C ILE A 7 -14.29 75.85 -19.40
N ALA A 8 -14.61 74.62 -19.82
CA ALA A 8 -15.78 74.35 -20.67
C ALA A 8 -16.25 72.89 -20.53
N THR A 9 -17.50 72.74 -20.12
CA THR A 9 -18.31 71.53 -20.06
C THR A 9 -18.88 71.20 -21.44
N LEU A 10 -18.97 69.93 -21.86
CA LEU A 10 -19.89 69.52 -22.93
C LEU A 10 -20.44 68.09 -22.72
N LEU A 11 -21.75 68.00 -22.98
CA LEU A 11 -22.66 66.87 -22.85
C LEU A 11 -22.45 65.74 -23.88
N VAL A 12 -22.70 64.52 -23.36
CA VAL A 12 -23.25 63.27 -23.92
C VAL A 12 -23.72 63.24 -25.38
N ALA A 13 -23.25 62.22 -26.11
CA ALA A 13 -24.04 61.52 -27.13
C ALA A 13 -23.71 60.01 -27.10
N VAL A 14 -24.74 59.21 -26.87
CA VAL A 14 -24.75 57.73 -26.88
C VAL A 14 -24.68 57.24 -28.33
N ALA A 15 -23.79 56.29 -28.61
CA ALA A 15 -23.85 55.46 -29.80
C ALA A 15 -23.71 53.99 -29.39
N VAL A 16 -24.81 53.26 -29.56
CA VAL A 16 -24.95 51.82 -29.42
C VAL A 16 -24.16 51.15 -30.56
N LEU A 17 -23.18 50.32 -30.21
CA LEU A 17 -22.62 49.32 -31.11
C LEU A 17 -22.64 47.98 -30.36
N GLY A 18 -23.47 47.07 -30.87
CA GLY A 18 -23.54 45.70 -30.39
C GLY A 18 -22.22 44.99 -30.66
N ALA A 19 -21.51 44.66 -29.60
CA ALA A 19 -20.61 43.53 -29.60
C ALA A 19 -21.46 42.33 -29.18
N GLY A 20 -21.66 41.39 -30.10
CA GLY A 20 -22.22 40.09 -29.76
C GLY A 20 -21.32 39.44 -28.73
N CYS A 21 -21.86 39.24 -27.53
CA CYS A 21 -21.29 38.34 -26.55
C CYS A 21 -21.19 36.96 -27.20
N THR A 22 -19.97 36.54 -27.54
CA THR A 22 -19.67 35.12 -27.49
C THR A 22 -19.51 34.83 -26.00
N GLU A 23 -20.58 34.32 -25.39
CA GLU A 23 -20.47 33.65 -24.10
C GLU A 23 -19.57 32.43 -24.33
N GLU A 24 -18.26 32.59 -24.13
CA GLU A 24 -17.42 31.48 -23.73
C GLU A 24 -18.05 30.90 -22.47
N SER A 25 -18.63 29.71 -22.61
CA SER A 25 -19.08 28.93 -21.46
C SER A 25 -17.87 28.73 -20.53
N PRO A 26 -17.92 29.19 -19.27
CA PRO A 26 -16.84 28.93 -18.34
C PRO A 26 -16.77 27.43 -18.12
N SER A 27 -15.60 26.85 -18.39
CA SER A 27 -15.24 25.48 -18.11
C SER A 27 -15.62 25.11 -16.67
N HIS A 28 -16.64 24.25 -16.53
CA HIS A 28 -17.11 23.69 -15.25
C HIS A 28 -16.06 22.80 -14.52
N LEU A 29 -14.85 22.66 -15.08
CA LEU A 29 -13.75 21.83 -14.57
C LEU A 29 -12.75 22.56 -13.64
N GLN A 30 -12.85 23.88 -13.48
CA GLN A 30 -11.92 24.66 -12.64
C GLN A 30 -12.19 24.58 -11.12
N GLY A 31 -13.29 23.94 -10.67
CA GLY A 31 -13.69 23.98 -9.26
C GLY A 31 -13.24 22.80 -8.39
N THR A 32 -13.48 21.57 -8.83
CA THR A 32 -13.36 20.37 -7.96
C THR A 32 -12.07 19.59 -8.19
N GLY A 33 -11.66 19.36 -9.45
CA GLY A 33 -10.41 18.63 -9.76
C GLY A 33 -9.16 19.40 -9.33
N ALA A 34 -9.15 20.72 -9.54
CA ALA A 34 -8.08 21.60 -9.09
C ALA A 34 -7.94 21.63 -7.55
N LEU A 35 -9.06 21.54 -6.82
CA LEU A 35 -9.07 21.46 -5.36
C LEU A 35 -8.54 20.10 -4.88
N VAL A 36 -8.92 19.00 -5.53
CA VAL A 36 -8.38 17.66 -5.25
C VAL A 36 -6.86 17.64 -5.45
N LEU A 37 -6.37 18.21 -6.56
CA LEU A 37 -4.95 18.33 -6.84
C LEU A 37 -4.23 19.17 -5.78
N GLN A 38 -4.80 20.33 -5.41
CA GLN A 38 -4.23 21.18 -4.37
C GLN A 38 -4.13 20.46 -3.03
N ASN A 39 -5.17 19.74 -2.63
CA ASN A 39 -5.19 18.96 -1.38
C ASN A 39 -4.17 17.82 -1.41
N ALA A 40 -4.03 17.12 -2.54
CA ALA A 40 -3.05 16.06 -2.70
C ALA A 40 -1.61 16.60 -2.61
N VAL A 41 -1.30 17.68 -3.34
CA VAL A 41 0.04 18.30 -3.32
C VAL A 41 0.38 18.84 -1.92
N SER A 42 -0.56 19.55 -1.28
CA SER A 42 -0.35 20.08 0.08
C SER A 42 -0.15 18.96 1.08
N GLY A 43 -1.02 17.94 1.08
CA GLY A 43 -0.96 16.85 2.03
C GLY A 43 0.33 16.02 1.90
N ILE A 44 0.82 15.79 0.68
CA ILE A 44 2.11 15.11 0.48
C ILE A 44 3.25 15.95 1.03
N ASN A 45 3.26 17.26 0.80
CA ASN A 45 4.28 18.15 1.38
C ASN A 45 4.22 18.18 2.91
N ASP A 46 3.02 18.17 3.49
CA ASP A 46 2.82 18.17 4.93
C ASP A 46 3.35 16.86 5.56
N GLU A 47 3.11 15.70 4.95
CA GLU A 47 3.67 14.41 5.39
C GLU A 47 5.20 14.38 5.27
N LEU A 48 5.76 14.89 4.16
CA LEU A 48 7.21 14.99 4.00
C LEU A 48 7.85 15.90 5.07
N GLU A 49 7.25 17.07 5.35
CA GLU A 49 7.74 17.98 6.37
C GLU A 49 7.61 17.41 7.79
N SER A 50 6.56 16.62 8.05
CA SER A 50 6.35 15.90 9.30
C SER A 50 7.50 14.93 9.59
N VAL A 51 7.90 14.13 8.59
CA VAL A 51 9.06 13.22 8.69
C VAL A 51 10.36 13.99 8.89
N ARG A 52 10.55 15.06 8.12
CA ARG A 52 11.73 15.94 8.25
C ARG A 52 11.84 16.55 9.65
N ALA A 53 10.73 16.94 10.27
CA ALA A 53 10.71 17.48 11.62
C ALA A 53 11.09 16.42 12.67
N SER A 54 10.56 15.20 12.56
CA SER A 54 10.92 14.10 13.46
C SER A 54 12.40 13.71 13.33
N THR A 55 12.91 13.56 12.10
CA THR A 55 14.32 13.21 11.87
C THR A 55 15.29 14.32 12.27
N ALA A 56 14.86 15.59 12.22
CA ALA A 56 15.64 16.71 12.77
C ALA A 56 15.81 16.60 14.29
N GLU A 57 14.76 16.19 15.00
CA GLU A 57 14.80 15.99 16.45
C GLU A 57 15.67 14.77 16.82
N ASP A 58 15.54 13.66 16.08
CA ASP A 58 16.43 12.50 16.23
C ASP A 58 17.90 12.91 16.06
N ALA A 59 18.19 13.68 15.00
CA ALA A 59 19.53 14.17 14.73
C ALA A 59 20.07 15.06 15.85
N ARG A 60 19.23 15.91 16.45
CA ARG A 60 19.60 16.73 17.62
C ARG A 60 20.00 15.85 18.81
N VAL A 61 19.17 14.85 19.15
CA VAL A 61 19.45 13.93 20.28
C VAL A 61 20.71 13.11 20.03
N LEU A 62 20.92 12.60 18.81
CA LEU A 62 22.13 11.88 18.42
C LEU A 62 23.38 12.77 18.48
N GLY A 63 23.27 14.05 18.11
CA GLY A 63 24.35 15.02 18.22
C GLY A 63 24.79 15.28 19.66
N GLU A 64 23.85 15.27 20.60
CA GLU A 64 24.09 15.47 22.03
C GLU A 64 24.61 14.22 22.74
N THR A 65 24.16 13.04 22.31
CA THR A 65 24.39 11.76 23.03
C THR A 65 25.34 10.80 22.32
N GLY A 66 25.73 11.11 21.08
CA GLY A 66 26.51 10.25 20.20
C GLY A 66 25.63 9.34 19.35
N LEU A 67 26.17 8.91 18.20
CA LEU A 67 25.41 8.15 17.18
C LEU A 67 24.91 6.77 17.65
N THR A 68 25.43 6.24 18.75
CA THR A 68 25.05 4.94 19.33
C THR A 68 24.40 5.07 20.71
N GLY A 69 24.05 6.30 21.12
CA GLY A 69 23.45 6.57 22.42
C GLY A 69 22.05 5.96 22.58
N ALA A 70 21.75 5.44 23.77
CA ALA A 70 20.44 4.85 24.07
C ALA A 70 19.29 5.87 23.90
N ALA A 71 19.53 7.14 24.27
CA ALA A 71 18.55 8.20 24.07
C ALA A 71 18.26 8.48 22.59
N GLY A 72 19.28 8.41 21.72
CA GLY A 72 19.10 8.52 20.27
C GLY A 72 18.32 7.35 19.69
N LYS A 73 18.62 6.12 20.12
CA LYS A 73 17.83 4.93 19.73
C LYS A 73 16.36 5.07 20.12
N GLU A 74 16.09 5.57 21.33
CA GLU A 74 14.73 5.78 21.81
C GLU A 74 14.00 6.89 21.05
N ALA A 75 14.67 8.01 20.74
CA ALA A 75 14.10 9.05 19.89
C ALA A 75 13.67 8.49 18.53
N ILE A 76 14.54 7.72 17.88
CA ILE A 76 14.25 7.06 16.60
C ILE A 76 13.06 6.09 16.73
N ARG A 77 12.98 5.30 17.81
CA ARG A 77 11.81 4.41 18.05
C ARG A 77 10.51 5.21 18.12
N GLN A 78 10.51 6.34 18.84
CA GLN A 78 9.33 7.22 18.90
C GLN A 78 9.00 7.84 17.54
N THR A 79 10.00 8.22 16.76
CA THR A 79 9.82 8.67 15.37
C THR A 79 9.19 7.57 14.51
N MET A 80 9.65 6.33 14.62
CA MET A 80 9.08 5.19 13.90
C MET A 80 7.67 4.81 14.36
N LEU A 81 7.30 5.07 15.62
CA LEU A 81 5.92 4.89 16.09
C LEU A 81 5.02 6.03 15.59
N THR A 82 5.53 7.26 15.58
CA THR A 82 4.82 8.42 15.01
C THR A 82 4.54 8.20 13.53
N HIS A 83 5.54 7.73 12.79
CA HIS A 83 5.47 7.37 11.37
C HIS A 83 5.40 5.85 11.22
N SER A 84 4.35 5.23 11.76
CA SER A 84 4.22 3.77 11.87
C SER A 84 4.22 3.00 10.54
N TRP A 85 4.10 3.71 9.43
CA TRP A 85 4.23 3.20 8.06
C TRP A 85 5.69 3.17 7.55
N ALA A 86 6.63 3.79 8.27
CA ALA A 86 8.05 3.66 8.00
C ALA A 86 8.58 2.28 8.42
N GLU A 87 9.54 1.76 7.66
CA GLU A 87 10.01 0.38 7.77
C GLU A 87 11.28 0.28 8.62
N SER A 88 12.21 1.22 8.44
CA SER A 88 13.47 1.26 9.17
C SER A 88 13.97 2.69 9.39
N ALA A 89 14.88 2.84 10.33
CA ALA A 89 15.75 3.99 10.46
C ALA A 89 17.19 3.53 10.66
N LEU A 90 18.12 4.08 9.88
CA LEU A 90 19.55 3.84 10.01
C LEU A 90 20.26 5.09 10.51
N VAL A 91 21.20 4.91 11.45
CA VAL A 91 22.20 5.94 11.76
C VAL A 91 23.50 5.57 11.08
N ILE A 92 24.00 6.47 10.25
CA ILE A 92 25.15 6.26 9.36
C ILE A 92 26.23 7.26 9.74
N ALA A 93 27.42 6.78 10.10
CA ALA A 93 28.56 7.63 10.44
C ALA A 93 29.11 8.38 9.21
N SER A 94 29.95 9.38 9.45
CA SER A 94 30.51 10.26 8.42
C SER A 94 31.39 9.55 7.38
N ASP A 95 31.84 8.32 7.65
CA ASP A 95 32.55 7.44 6.73
C ASP A 95 31.63 6.48 5.94
N GLY A 96 30.32 6.59 6.14
CA GLY A 96 29.28 5.78 5.48
C GLY A 96 29.05 4.41 6.12
N VAL A 97 29.56 4.16 7.33
CA VAL A 97 29.29 2.93 8.08
C VAL A 97 27.99 3.06 8.88
N VAL A 98 27.09 2.08 8.76
CA VAL A 98 25.88 1.99 9.60
C VAL A 98 26.29 1.68 11.04
N VAL A 99 25.91 2.52 11.99
CA VAL A 99 26.25 2.35 13.42
C VAL A 99 25.04 2.04 14.30
N MET A 100 23.82 2.24 13.80
CA MET A 100 22.58 1.86 14.46
C MET A 100 21.53 1.55 13.40
N ALA A 101 20.67 0.56 13.68
CA ALA A 101 19.49 0.25 12.90
C ALA A 101 18.30 0.06 13.85
N VAL A 102 17.13 0.59 13.47
CA VAL A 102 15.88 0.46 14.21
C VAL A 102 14.78 0.11 13.21
N PRO A 103 13.90 -0.88 13.48
CA PRO A 103 13.95 -1.83 14.60
C PRO A 103 15.13 -2.80 14.52
N ASP A 104 15.31 -3.61 15.56
CA ASP A 104 16.47 -4.53 15.68
C ASP A 104 16.47 -5.65 14.62
N ASN A 105 15.39 -5.78 13.84
CA ASN A 105 15.31 -6.68 12.69
C ASN A 105 16.33 -6.34 11.60
N TYR A 106 16.80 -5.08 11.56
CA TYR A 106 17.82 -4.60 10.63
C TYR A 106 19.22 -4.54 11.25
N ALA A 107 19.43 -5.15 12.43
CA ALA A 107 20.73 -5.17 13.10
C ALA A 107 21.85 -5.81 12.26
N ASP A 108 21.51 -6.70 11.33
CA ASP A 108 22.44 -7.30 10.36
C ASP A 108 23.10 -6.24 9.44
N LEU A 109 22.53 -5.03 9.33
CA LEU A 109 23.11 -3.91 8.59
C LEU A 109 24.16 -3.13 9.39
N VAL A 110 24.21 -3.25 10.72
CA VAL A 110 25.19 -2.53 11.55
C VAL A 110 26.61 -3.00 11.21
N ASN A 111 27.54 -2.06 11.08
CA ASN A 111 28.91 -2.20 10.56
C ASN A 111 29.03 -2.38 9.04
N LYS A 112 27.93 -2.40 8.29
CA LYS A 112 28.00 -2.39 6.83
C LYS A 112 28.40 -0.99 6.36
N ASN A 113 29.36 -0.93 5.44
CA ASN A 113 29.71 0.31 4.76
C ASN A 113 28.84 0.46 3.51
N ILE A 114 28.02 1.52 3.50
CA ILE A 114 27.11 1.87 2.40
C ILE A 114 27.49 3.18 1.72
N SER A 115 28.73 3.67 1.92
CA SER A 115 29.24 4.91 1.32
C SER A 115 29.22 4.93 -0.21
N SER A 116 29.21 3.76 -0.85
CA SER A 116 29.14 3.63 -2.32
C SER A 116 27.73 3.85 -2.88
N GLN A 117 26.69 3.91 -2.04
CA GLN A 117 25.35 4.21 -2.49
C GLN A 117 25.23 5.69 -2.86
N PRO A 118 24.69 6.03 -4.05
CA PRO A 118 24.58 7.43 -4.49
C PRO A 118 23.88 8.34 -3.47
N GLN A 119 22.87 7.82 -2.78
CA GLN A 119 22.09 8.52 -1.76
C GLN A 119 22.95 8.84 -0.54
N THR A 120 23.70 7.87 -0.03
CA THR A 120 24.62 8.05 1.11
C THR A 120 25.79 8.98 0.77
N GLU A 121 26.36 8.86 -0.43
CA GLU A 121 27.40 9.76 -0.92
C GLU A 121 26.89 11.20 -0.99
N ARG A 122 25.69 11.38 -1.56
CA ARG A 122 25.03 12.68 -1.67
C ARG A 122 24.78 13.29 -0.30
N ALA A 123 24.19 12.53 0.64
CA ALA A 123 23.99 12.96 2.01
C ALA A 123 25.31 13.46 2.60
N THR A 124 26.32 12.59 2.68
CA THR A 124 27.65 12.87 3.26
C THR A 124 28.33 14.11 2.70
N ARG A 125 28.21 14.33 1.40
CA ARG A 125 28.77 15.50 0.73
C ARG A 125 27.98 16.79 1.00
N GLU A 126 26.65 16.73 1.02
CA GLU A 126 25.81 17.93 1.10
C GLU A 126 25.54 18.42 2.52
N GLN A 127 25.53 17.53 3.52
CA GLN A 127 25.35 17.88 4.94
C GLN A 127 24.10 18.72 5.21
N LYS A 128 23.03 18.38 4.49
CA LYS A 128 21.70 18.98 4.57
C LYS A 128 20.65 17.88 4.60
N PRO A 129 19.42 18.18 5.01
CA PRO A 129 18.30 17.27 4.83
C PRO A 129 18.14 16.89 3.35
N ILE A 130 17.84 15.61 3.08
CA ILE A 130 17.66 15.06 1.74
C ILE A 130 16.51 14.06 1.73
N VAL A 131 15.63 14.19 0.73
CA VAL A 131 14.73 13.11 0.29
C VAL A 131 15.37 12.45 -0.92
N SER A 132 15.57 11.13 -0.88
CA SER A 132 16.14 10.40 -2.01
C SER A 132 15.11 10.18 -3.13
N GLU A 133 15.61 9.93 -4.34
CA GLU A 133 14.84 9.19 -5.34
C GLU A 133 14.54 7.76 -4.83
N ALA A 134 13.53 7.09 -5.37
CA ALA A 134 13.24 5.71 -5.03
C ALA A 134 14.33 4.75 -5.58
N PHE A 135 14.72 3.79 -4.76
CA PHE A 135 15.76 2.81 -5.08
C PHE A 135 15.58 1.53 -4.27
N TYR A 136 16.32 0.48 -4.62
CA TYR A 136 16.33 -0.75 -3.82
C TYR A 136 17.28 -0.61 -2.64
N LEU A 137 16.73 -0.67 -1.43
CA LEU A 137 17.47 -0.49 -0.18
C LEU A 137 18.14 -1.79 0.29
N GLU A 138 19.13 -1.66 1.17
CA GLU A 138 19.80 -2.82 1.79
C GLU A 138 18.89 -3.56 2.78
N GLU A 139 17.84 -2.89 3.23
CA GLU A 139 16.72 -3.43 3.98
C GLU A 139 15.88 -4.45 3.20
N GLY A 140 16.05 -4.54 1.87
CA GLY A 140 15.43 -5.57 1.04
C GLY A 140 14.10 -5.16 0.38
N PHE A 141 13.79 -3.86 0.35
CA PHE A 141 12.61 -3.34 -0.35
C PHE A 141 12.96 -2.14 -1.23
N PHE A 142 12.10 -1.87 -2.21
CA PHE A 142 12.17 -0.66 -3.03
C PHE A 142 11.47 0.48 -2.29
N GLY A 143 12.15 1.61 -2.08
CA GLY A 143 11.64 2.67 -1.23
C GLY A 143 12.43 3.97 -1.33
N ILE A 144 12.10 4.90 -0.44
CA ILE A 144 12.69 6.24 -0.33
C ILE A 144 13.29 6.40 1.06
N THR A 145 14.37 7.18 1.15
CA THR A 145 14.98 7.60 2.41
C THR A 145 14.83 9.10 2.62
N GLN A 146 14.49 9.50 3.85
CA GLN A 146 14.63 10.87 4.34
C GLN A 146 15.76 10.95 5.34
N SER A 147 16.83 11.65 4.96
CA SER A 147 18.06 11.72 5.73
C SER A 147 18.25 13.12 6.32
N TYR A 148 18.65 13.18 7.59
CA TYR A 148 18.95 14.42 8.30
C TYR A 148 20.36 14.40 8.91
N PRO A 149 21.20 15.43 8.68
CA PRO A 149 22.58 15.45 9.17
C PRO A 149 22.65 15.58 10.69
N VAL A 150 23.56 14.82 11.29
CA VAL A 150 23.86 14.81 12.72
C VAL A 150 25.16 15.57 12.97
N PHE A 151 25.09 16.56 13.87
CA PHE A 151 26.24 17.37 14.28
C PHE A 151 26.42 17.32 15.80
N GLY A 152 27.65 17.04 16.23
CA GLY A 152 28.13 17.32 17.59
C GLY A 152 28.95 18.62 17.58
N THR A 153 30.18 18.58 18.09
CA THR A 153 31.16 19.65 17.84
C THR A 153 31.62 19.71 16.38
N GLU A 154 31.46 18.61 15.67
CA GLU A 154 31.75 18.43 14.26
C GLU A 154 30.65 17.58 13.62
N TYR A 155 30.70 17.44 12.29
CA TYR A 155 29.79 16.60 11.55
C TYR A 155 30.03 15.12 11.86
N LEU A 156 28.99 14.41 12.34
CA LEU A 156 29.10 13.02 12.81
C LEU A 156 28.56 12.00 11.79
N GLY A 157 27.52 12.33 11.03
CA GLY A 157 26.80 11.36 10.21
C GLY A 157 25.39 11.82 9.82
N TYR A 158 24.49 10.88 9.52
CA TYR A 158 23.04 11.11 9.34
C TYR A 158 22.21 10.11 10.14
N VAL A 159 20.99 10.52 10.45
CA VAL A 159 19.86 9.59 10.64
C VAL A 159 19.07 9.54 9.35
N SER A 160 18.65 8.36 8.92
CA SER A 160 17.97 8.12 7.65
C SER A 160 16.75 7.22 7.88
N LEU A 161 15.54 7.78 7.72
CA LEU A 161 14.28 7.05 7.82
C LEU A 161 13.92 6.50 6.45
N ALA A 162 13.66 5.19 6.34
CA ALA A 162 13.29 4.54 5.10
C ALA A 162 11.84 4.04 5.10
N TYR A 163 11.18 4.19 3.97
CA TYR A 163 9.78 3.86 3.82
C TYR A 163 9.40 3.59 2.37
N ARG A 164 8.28 2.89 2.17
CA ARG A 164 7.66 2.71 0.86
C ARG A 164 6.90 3.99 0.47
N PRO A 165 7.10 4.53 -0.75
CA PRO A 165 6.47 5.79 -1.15
C PRO A 165 4.95 5.73 -1.15
N ASP A 166 4.39 4.59 -1.55
CA ASP A 166 2.95 4.35 -1.60
C ASP A 166 2.31 4.37 -0.21
N ALA A 167 3.02 3.91 0.82
CA ALA A 167 2.55 3.94 2.19
C ALA A 167 2.43 5.38 2.74
N LEU A 168 3.36 6.28 2.38
CA LEU A 168 3.28 7.70 2.73
C LEU A 168 2.18 8.40 1.93
N ILE A 169 2.25 8.27 0.60
CA ILE A 169 1.39 9.00 -0.33
C ILE A 169 -0.07 8.57 -0.20
N GLY A 170 -0.33 7.28 -0.02
CA GLY A 170 -1.67 6.71 0.09
C GLY A 170 -2.48 7.28 1.27
N ARG A 171 -1.83 7.68 2.37
CA ARG A 171 -2.49 8.33 3.52
C ARG A 171 -3.22 9.61 3.10
N VAL A 172 -2.62 10.35 2.19
CA VAL A 172 -3.14 11.61 1.66
C VAL A 172 -4.15 11.33 0.55
N ILE A 173 -3.82 10.39 -0.34
CA ILE A 173 -4.57 10.21 -1.58
C ILE A 173 -5.85 9.37 -1.40
N VAL A 174 -5.81 8.29 -0.62
CA VAL A 174 -6.96 7.37 -0.48
C VAL A 174 -8.24 8.12 -0.04
N PRO A 175 -8.21 9.04 0.94
CA PRO A 175 -9.39 9.82 1.30
C PRO A 175 -9.92 10.75 0.19
N LEU A 176 -9.07 11.13 -0.78
CA LEU A 176 -9.43 12.03 -1.88
C LEU A 176 -10.03 11.29 -3.08
N THR A 177 -9.70 10.01 -3.26
CA THR A 177 -10.16 9.17 -4.37
C THR A 177 -11.32 8.26 -4.00
N ASN A 178 -11.45 7.87 -2.73
CA ASN A 178 -12.48 6.93 -2.31
C ASN A 178 -13.90 7.50 -2.52
N GLY A 179 -14.74 6.77 -3.25
CA GLY A 179 -16.09 7.19 -3.61
C GLY A 179 -16.16 8.40 -4.54
N THR A 180 -15.03 8.81 -5.15
CA THR A 180 -14.97 9.94 -6.09
C THR A 180 -14.63 9.44 -7.51
N PRO A 181 -14.95 10.23 -8.56
CA PRO A 181 -14.62 9.85 -9.94
C PRO A 181 -13.16 10.12 -10.31
N TYR A 182 -12.32 10.51 -9.35
CA TYR A 182 -10.93 10.87 -9.57
C TYR A 182 -10.00 9.69 -9.28
N ASP A 183 -8.99 9.53 -10.13
CA ASP A 183 -7.80 8.74 -9.86
C ASP A 183 -6.64 9.69 -9.62
N ILE A 184 -5.72 9.33 -8.73
CA ILE A 184 -4.48 10.08 -8.54
C ILE A 184 -3.29 9.12 -8.62
N TRP A 185 -2.26 9.56 -9.35
CA TRP A 185 -0.97 8.88 -9.41
C TRP A 185 0.16 9.89 -9.25
N VAL A 186 1.32 9.42 -8.79
CA VAL A 186 2.47 10.23 -8.44
C VAL A 186 3.72 9.64 -9.08
N THR A 187 4.53 10.47 -9.75
CA THR A 187 5.76 10.02 -10.41
C THR A 187 6.97 10.88 -10.03
N GLN A 188 8.14 10.26 -10.02
CA GLN A 188 9.43 10.93 -10.03
C GLN A 188 9.71 11.56 -11.40
N THR A 189 10.74 12.40 -11.44
CA THR A 189 11.21 13.05 -12.67
C THR A 189 11.90 12.09 -13.65
N ASP A 190 12.31 10.90 -13.21
CA ASP A 190 12.82 9.84 -14.09
C ASP A 190 11.69 8.96 -14.69
N GLY A 191 10.44 9.27 -14.36
CA GLY A 191 9.25 8.54 -14.79
C GLY A 191 8.89 7.33 -13.92
N THR A 192 9.54 7.10 -12.78
CA THR A 192 9.15 6.02 -11.86
C THR A 192 7.86 6.39 -11.12
N VAL A 193 6.84 5.54 -11.23
CA VAL A 193 5.55 5.70 -10.55
C VAL A 193 5.70 5.32 -9.08
N LEU A 194 5.57 6.31 -8.20
CA LEU A 194 5.67 6.17 -6.74
C LEU A 194 4.37 5.71 -6.10
N TYR A 195 3.24 6.07 -6.69
CA TYR A 195 1.90 5.75 -6.21
C TYR A 195 0.93 5.81 -7.40
N ASP A 196 -0.10 4.95 -7.37
CA ASP A 196 -1.26 5.03 -8.25
C ASP A 196 -2.48 4.50 -7.49
N THR A 197 -3.66 5.02 -7.83
CA THR A 197 -4.95 4.48 -7.33
C THR A 197 -5.19 3.04 -7.80
N THR A 198 -4.54 2.65 -8.90
CA THR A 198 -4.46 1.29 -9.44
C THR A 198 -3.13 0.68 -9.00
N PRO A 199 -3.08 -0.17 -7.96
CA PRO A 199 -1.83 -0.65 -7.38
C PRO A 199 -0.90 -1.35 -8.37
N GLU A 200 -1.44 -1.93 -9.46
CA GLU A 200 -0.68 -2.56 -10.54
C GLU A 200 0.25 -1.61 -11.31
N GLU A 201 0.06 -0.28 -11.18
CA GLU A 201 0.90 0.72 -11.84
C GLU A 201 2.09 1.16 -10.98
N ILE A 202 2.08 0.87 -9.68
CA ILE A 202 3.13 1.30 -8.75
C ILE A 202 4.44 0.59 -9.08
N GLY A 203 5.54 1.36 -9.15
CA GLY A 203 6.88 0.86 -9.47
C GLY A 203 7.17 0.73 -10.97
N LYS A 204 6.16 0.87 -11.85
CA LYS A 204 6.40 0.96 -13.30
C LYS A 204 7.11 2.26 -13.64
N ASN A 205 7.76 2.28 -14.81
CA ASN A 205 8.42 3.48 -15.31
C ASN A 205 7.80 3.93 -16.64
N LEU A 206 7.35 5.19 -16.68
CA LEU A 206 6.60 5.80 -17.77
C LEU A 206 7.27 5.68 -19.15
N PHE A 207 8.59 5.57 -19.20
CA PHE A 207 9.36 5.56 -20.44
C PHE A 207 9.86 4.17 -20.85
N SER A 208 10.01 3.25 -19.90
CA SER A 208 10.59 1.92 -20.15
C SER A 208 9.61 0.75 -20.06
N ASP A 209 8.44 0.95 -19.43
CA ASP A 209 7.43 -0.11 -19.33
C ASP A 209 6.81 -0.42 -20.71
N PRO A 210 6.75 -1.70 -21.15
CA PRO A 210 6.17 -2.08 -22.43
C PRO A 210 4.70 -1.65 -22.62
N GLY A 211 3.93 -1.55 -21.54
CA GLY A 211 2.52 -1.13 -21.53
C GLY A 211 2.33 0.34 -21.88
N TYR A 212 3.37 1.16 -21.83
CA TYR A 212 3.33 2.61 -22.03
C TYR A 212 3.83 3.08 -23.40
N GLN A 213 4.19 2.16 -24.30
CA GLN A 213 4.95 2.49 -25.51
C GLN A 213 4.12 3.11 -26.66
N SER A 214 2.84 3.43 -26.44
CA SER A 214 2.05 4.12 -27.46
C SER A 214 2.51 5.58 -27.62
N ALA A 215 2.50 6.10 -28.85
CA ALA A 215 2.99 7.45 -29.13
C ALA A 215 2.25 8.54 -28.32
N GLY A 216 0.92 8.40 -28.14
CA GLY A 216 0.12 9.34 -27.37
C GLY A 216 0.45 9.34 -25.87
N LEU A 217 0.70 8.16 -25.29
CA LEU A 217 1.15 8.06 -23.89
C LEU A 217 2.54 8.65 -23.70
N GLN A 218 3.48 8.35 -24.60
CA GLN A 218 4.84 8.88 -24.52
C GLN A 218 4.86 10.42 -24.64
N GLU A 219 4.01 11.01 -25.49
CA GLU A 219 3.85 12.47 -25.56
C GLU A 219 3.29 13.04 -24.25
N ALA A 220 2.25 12.42 -23.70
CA ALA A 220 1.64 12.85 -22.42
C ALA A 220 2.64 12.76 -21.26
N PHE A 221 3.32 11.63 -21.08
CA PHE A 221 4.29 11.41 -20.02
C PHE A 221 5.51 12.33 -20.13
N THR A 222 5.99 12.58 -21.35
CA THR A 222 7.08 13.55 -21.58
C THR A 222 6.69 14.94 -21.08
N ARG A 223 5.45 15.39 -21.35
CA ARG A 223 4.97 16.69 -20.87
C ARG A 223 4.79 16.74 -19.36
N ILE A 224 4.16 15.72 -18.78
CA ILE A 224 3.93 15.64 -17.33
C ILE A 224 5.25 15.71 -16.56
N VAL A 225 6.28 14.98 -17.02
CA VAL A 225 7.59 14.97 -16.37
C VAL A 225 8.35 16.29 -16.55
N ALA A 226 8.25 16.93 -17.72
CA ALA A 226 9.00 18.14 -18.04
C ALA A 226 8.42 19.44 -17.44
N GLU A 227 7.12 19.49 -17.22
CA GLU A 227 6.40 20.69 -16.79
C GLU A 227 6.03 20.58 -15.28
N PRO A 228 6.29 21.58 -14.41
CA PRO A 228 5.99 21.49 -12.98
C PRO A 228 4.49 21.46 -12.65
N SER A 229 3.65 21.88 -13.60
CA SER A 229 2.20 21.83 -13.51
C SER A 229 1.60 21.99 -14.89
N GLY A 230 0.41 21.43 -15.11
CA GLY A 230 -0.31 21.60 -16.36
C GLY A 230 -1.56 20.76 -16.45
N SER A 231 -2.09 20.67 -17.67
CA SER A 231 -3.23 19.80 -17.99
C SER A 231 -3.14 19.28 -19.42
N LEU A 232 -3.63 18.07 -19.65
CA LEU A 232 -3.75 17.44 -20.97
C LEU A 232 -4.81 16.34 -20.95
N GLU A 233 -5.10 15.78 -22.12
CA GLU A 233 -5.88 14.55 -22.25
C GLU A 233 -5.01 13.46 -22.85
N TYR A 234 -5.23 12.21 -22.42
CA TYR A 234 -4.61 11.03 -23.01
C TYR A 234 -5.57 9.83 -22.94
N SER A 235 -5.30 8.79 -23.72
CA SER A 235 -6.08 7.54 -23.65
C SER A 235 -5.29 6.46 -22.93
N PHE A 236 -5.92 5.83 -21.95
CA PHE A 236 -5.34 4.71 -21.19
C PHE A 236 -6.42 3.78 -20.66
N TRP A 237 -6.04 2.66 -20.05
CA TRP A 237 -6.97 1.70 -19.48
C TRP A 237 -7.91 2.32 -18.44
N ASP A 238 -9.14 1.81 -18.39
CA ASP A 238 -10.02 2.01 -17.24
C ASP A 238 -9.52 1.24 -16.02
N ARG A 239 -10.11 1.50 -14.84
CA ARG A 239 -9.69 0.89 -13.57
C ARG A 239 -9.66 -0.64 -13.59
N ASN A 240 -10.42 -1.27 -14.49
CA ASN A 240 -10.55 -2.72 -14.57
C ASN A 240 -9.69 -3.36 -15.64
N TRP A 241 -8.87 -2.59 -16.36
CA TRP A 241 -8.07 -3.11 -17.47
C TRP A 241 -8.91 -3.74 -18.58
N GLY A 242 -10.17 -3.32 -18.72
CA GLY A 242 -11.14 -3.90 -19.64
C GLY A 242 -11.20 -3.18 -20.99
N ARG A 243 -10.97 -1.86 -20.98
CA ARG A 243 -10.94 -1.05 -22.20
C ARG A 243 -10.13 0.23 -22.01
N ASN A 244 -9.71 0.83 -23.12
CA ASN A 244 -9.16 2.18 -23.12
C ASN A 244 -10.27 3.24 -23.00
N VAL A 245 -10.02 4.25 -22.18
CA VAL A 245 -10.86 5.44 -21.96
C VAL A 245 -10.02 6.71 -22.10
N THR A 246 -10.69 7.81 -22.41
CA THR A 246 -10.07 9.14 -22.38
C THR A 246 -9.96 9.63 -20.94
N LYS A 247 -8.75 10.00 -20.51
CA LYS A 247 -8.41 10.55 -19.21
C LYS A 247 -8.12 12.04 -19.35
N GLU A 248 -8.93 12.89 -18.71
CA GLU A 248 -8.59 14.30 -18.45
C GLU A 248 -7.59 14.33 -17.28
N ALA A 249 -6.43 14.97 -17.47
CA ALA A 249 -5.38 15.03 -16.46
C ALA A 249 -5.01 16.47 -16.08
N GLN A 250 -4.79 16.69 -14.79
CA GLN A 250 -4.22 17.92 -14.23
C GLN A 250 -3.10 17.54 -13.25
N TRP A 251 -1.96 18.22 -13.30
CA TRP A 251 -0.85 17.92 -12.39
C TRP A 251 -0.21 19.16 -11.78
N GLY A 252 0.44 18.92 -10.64
CA GLY A 252 1.29 19.87 -9.92
C GLY A 252 2.45 19.13 -9.25
N THR A 253 3.43 19.87 -8.72
CA THR A 253 4.62 19.29 -8.09
C THR A 253 4.52 19.37 -6.56
N ALA A 254 4.70 18.25 -5.88
CA ALA A 254 5.02 18.16 -4.45
C ALA A 254 6.50 17.81 -4.27
N GLY A 255 7.11 18.17 -3.14
CA GLY A 255 8.48 17.79 -2.82
C GLY A 255 9.21 18.82 -1.96
N ILE A 256 10.12 18.32 -1.13
CA ILE A 256 11.03 19.09 -0.28
C ILE A 256 12.45 18.52 -0.41
N ASP A 257 13.46 19.28 0.03
CA ASP A 257 14.84 18.77 0.23
C ASP A 257 15.42 18.02 -0.98
N GLY A 258 15.12 18.52 -2.18
CA GLY A 258 15.63 18.02 -3.45
C GLY A 258 14.77 16.96 -4.14
N ALA A 259 13.68 16.49 -3.51
CA ALA A 259 12.66 15.71 -4.20
C ALA A 259 11.70 16.62 -4.98
N GLY A 260 11.28 16.15 -6.16
CA GLY A 260 10.22 16.75 -6.97
C GLY A 260 9.36 15.64 -7.56
N TRP A 261 8.13 15.52 -7.07
CA TRP A 261 7.16 14.50 -7.46
C TRP A 261 5.98 15.15 -8.14
N HIS A 262 5.64 14.68 -9.33
CA HIS A 262 4.46 15.15 -10.05
C HIS A 262 3.25 14.38 -9.59
N VAL A 263 2.29 15.09 -9.00
CA VAL A 263 1.00 14.57 -8.55
C VAL A 263 -0.01 14.81 -9.66
N VAL A 264 -0.55 13.75 -10.24
CA VAL A 264 -1.45 13.80 -11.39
C VAL A 264 -2.84 13.33 -10.98
N VAL A 265 -3.82 14.22 -11.06
CA VAL A 265 -5.24 13.90 -10.88
C VAL A 265 -5.83 13.64 -12.25
N THR A 266 -6.51 12.50 -12.40
CA THR A 266 -7.20 12.14 -13.64
C THR A 266 -8.68 11.87 -13.41
N ARG A 267 -9.48 12.09 -14.46
CA ARG A 267 -10.89 11.72 -14.52
C ARG A 267 -11.20 11.12 -15.88
N SER A 268 -11.98 10.04 -15.91
CA SER A 268 -12.40 9.42 -17.17
C SER A 268 -13.64 10.15 -17.72
N THR A 269 -13.60 10.61 -18.98
CA THR A 269 -14.72 11.36 -19.60
C THR A 269 -15.76 10.47 -20.28
N ASP A 270 -15.36 9.25 -20.67
CA ASP A 270 -16.20 8.27 -21.38
C ASP A 270 -16.73 7.14 -20.47
N ALA A 271 -16.58 7.30 -19.15
CA ALA A 271 -17.10 6.38 -18.15
C ALA A 271 -18.62 6.57 -17.97
N GLY A 272 -19.39 6.27 -19.01
CA GLY A 272 -20.84 6.11 -18.86
C GLY A 272 -21.15 5.03 -17.83
N GLU A 273 -22.10 5.31 -16.94
CA GLU A 273 -22.65 4.40 -15.92
C GLU A 273 -23.03 3.05 -16.56
N GLN A 274 -22.15 2.04 -16.45
CA GLN A 274 -22.58 0.66 -16.66
C GLN A 274 -23.27 0.19 -15.38
N GLN A 275 -24.55 0.51 -15.31
CA GLN A 275 -25.49 -0.11 -14.38
C GLN A 275 -25.83 -1.51 -14.94
N THR A 276 -25.02 -2.51 -14.59
CA THR A 276 -25.40 -3.92 -14.81
C THR A 276 -26.34 -4.36 -13.70
N ALA A 277 -27.48 -4.91 -14.11
CA ALA A 277 -28.64 -5.19 -13.27
C ALA A 277 -28.32 -6.16 -12.12
N ILE A 278 -28.69 -5.72 -10.92
CA ILE A 278 -28.66 -6.47 -9.66
C ILE A 278 -29.37 -7.82 -9.82
N ARG A 279 -28.65 -8.91 -9.54
CA ARG A 279 -29.26 -10.16 -9.05
C ARG A 279 -28.76 -10.38 -7.63
N ASP A 280 -29.64 -10.03 -6.70
CA ASP A 280 -29.48 -10.24 -5.26
C ASP A 280 -29.42 -11.74 -4.97
N LYS A 281 -28.22 -12.24 -4.66
CA LYS A 281 -28.03 -13.52 -3.97
C LYS A 281 -26.84 -13.43 -3.04
N SER A 282 -27.12 -13.55 -1.75
CA SER A 282 -26.13 -13.85 -0.72
C SER A 282 -25.61 -15.28 -0.91
N PRO A 283 -24.30 -15.55 -0.89
CA PRO A 283 -23.79 -16.91 -0.90
C PRO A 283 -23.96 -17.54 0.49
N ALA A 284 -24.77 -18.60 0.56
CA ALA A 284 -24.79 -19.54 1.68
C ALA A 284 -23.55 -20.46 1.63
N ALA A 285 -23.25 -21.19 2.71
CA ALA A 285 -22.12 -22.13 2.80
C ALA A 285 -21.97 -23.09 1.59
N ASP A 286 -23.07 -23.45 0.93
CA ASP A 286 -23.10 -24.28 -0.30
C ASP A 286 -22.26 -23.69 -1.45
N THR A 287 -22.14 -22.37 -1.55
CA THR A 287 -21.37 -21.68 -2.60
C THR A 287 -19.85 -21.76 -2.41
N ALA A 288 -19.37 -21.87 -1.16
CA ALA A 288 -17.95 -22.00 -0.88
C ALA A 288 -17.43 -23.39 -1.28
N ASP A 289 -18.24 -24.43 -1.07
CA ASP A 289 -17.92 -25.78 -1.50
C ASP A 289 -18.00 -25.92 -3.03
N GLU A 290 -19.00 -25.31 -3.68
CA GLU A 290 -19.07 -25.23 -5.16
C GLU A 290 -17.84 -24.55 -5.77
N MET A 291 -17.36 -23.46 -5.17
CA MET A 291 -16.13 -22.79 -5.58
C MET A 291 -14.90 -23.71 -5.43
N LYS A 292 -14.77 -24.43 -4.31
CA LYS A 292 -13.65 -25.35 -4.07
C LYS A 292 -13.64 -26.48 -5.11
N ASP A 293 -14.78 -27.08 -5.39
CA ASP A 293 -14.94 -28.11 -6.42
C ASP A 293 -14.59 -27.57 -7.82
N PHE A 294 -14.98 -26.33 -8.11
CA PHE A 294 -14.65 -25.68 -9.37
C PHE A 294 -13.14 -25.49 -9.56
N VAL A 295 -12.44 -25.02 -8.52
CA VAL A 295 -10.97 -24.87 -8.53
C VAL A 295 -10.28 -26.22 -8.60
N ALA A 296 -10.76 -27.24 -7.87
CA ALA A 296 -10.21 -28.58 -7.91
C ALA A 296 -10.32 -29.20 -9.32
N GLY A 297 -11.47 -29.01 -9.99
CA GLY A 297 -11.66 -29.40 -11.38
C GLY A 297 -10.69 -28.71 -12.34
N ALA A 298 -10.47 -27.41 -12.17
CA ALA A 298 -9.50 -26.65 -12.97
C ALA A 298 -8.05 -27.11 -12.73
N ALA A 299 -7.67 -27.37 -11.48
CA ALA A 299 -6.35 -27.90 -11.15
C ALA A 299 -6.12 -29.29 -11.75
N LEU A 300 -7.15 -30.16 -11.74
CA LEU A 300 -7.08 -31.46 -12.40
C LEU A 300 -6.96 -31.31 -13.92
N TYR A 301 -7.79 -30.48 -14.54
CA TYR A 301 -7.73 -30.20 -15.98
C TYR A 301 -6.34 -29.72 -16.39
N ALA A 302 -5.75 -28.80 -15.64
CA ALA A 302 -4.41 -28.26 -15.89
C ALA A 302 -3.28 -29.29 -15.72
N ARG A 303 -3.47 -30.35 -14.91
CA ARG A 303 -2.53 -31.46 -14.76
C ARG A 303 -2.65 -32.50 -15.88
N GLU A 304 -3.84 -32.65 -16.45
CA GLU A 304 -4.12 -33.57 -17.56
C GLU A 304 -3.78 -32.98 -18.93
N HIS A 305 -3.71 -31.65 -19.04
CA HIS A 305 -3.34 -30.91 -20.25
C HIS A 305 -1.97 -30.25 -20.09
N ASN A 306 -1.38 -29.81 -21.20
CA ASN A 306 -0.17 -28.98 -21.10
C ASN A 306 -0.56 -27.56 -20.64
N ARG A 307 0.41 -26.85 -20.03
CA ARG A 307 0.20 -25.51 -19.47
C ARG A 307 -0.35 -24.51 -20.49
N THR A 308 0.08 -24.56 -21.74
CA THR A 308 -0.39 -23.64 -22.79
C THR A 308 -1.88 -23.82 -23.06
N ASP A 309 -2.32 -25.08 -23.25
CA ASP A 309 -3.72 -25.39 -23.53
C ASP A 309 -4.61 -25.08 -22.31
N ALA A 310 -4.13 -25.37 -21.09
CA ALA A 310 -4.84 -25.03 -19.86
C ALA A 310 -5.02 -23.52 -19.69
N LEU A 311 -3.96 -22.74 -19.86
CA LEU A 311 -4.03 -21.28 -19.77
C LEU A 311 -4.89 -20.66 -20.88
N ALA A 312 -4.90 -21.26 -22.09
CA ALA A 312 -5.80 -20.83 -23.15
C ALA A 312 -7.27 -21.04 -22.77
N ALA A 313 -7.60 -22.20 -22.18
CA ALA A 313 -8.95 -22.49 -21.70
C ALA A 313 -9.37 -21.57 -20.54
N PHE A 314 -8.46 -21.26 -19.60
CA PHE A 314 -8.74 -20.35 -18.48
C PHE A 314 -8.88 -18.88 -18.89
N ASN A 315 -8.28 -18.48 -20.01
CA ASN A 315 -8.39 -17.11 -20.53
C ASN A 315 -9.52 -16.92 -21.54
N ASP A 316 -10.32 -17.95 -21.84
CA ASP A 316 -11.53 -17.81 -22.65
C ASP A 316 -12.69 -17.28 -21.78
N PRO A 317 -13.11 -16.01 -21.92
CA PRO A 317 -14.18 -15.43 -21.09
C PRO A 317 -15.55 -16.08 -21.36
N ASP A 318 -15.71 -16.77 -22.49
CA ASP A 318 -16.94 -17.49 -22.87
C ASP A 318 -16.81 -19.02 -22.64
N GLY A 319 -15.70 -19.47 -22.04
CA GLY A 319 -15.34 -20.88 -21.86
C GLY A 319 -15.95 -21.55 -20.61
N GLU A 320 -15.68 -22.85 -20.45
CA GLU A 320 -16.23 -23.67 -19.36
C GLU A 320 -15.69 -23.34 -17.95
N PHE A 321 -14.60 -22.57 -17.91
CA PHE A 321 -13.94 -22.06 -16.70
C PHE A 321 -14.43 -20.67 -16.28
N VAL A 322 -15.61 -20.28 -16.79
CA VAL A 322 -16.41 -19.13 -16.34
C VAL A 322 -17.84 -19.61 -16.07
N ARG A 323 -18.37 -19.37 -14.86
CA ARG A 323 -19.71 -19.78 -14.40
C ARG A 323 -20.31 -18.74 -13.47
N ASP A 324 -21.30 -17.99 -13.95
CA ASP A 324 -21.92 -16.88 -13.20
C ASP A 324 -20.84 -15.89 -12.68
N GLU A 325 -20.61 -15.81 -11.37
CA GLU A 325 -19.55 -14.97 -10.77
C GLU A 325 -18.19 -15.69 -10.64
N LEU A 326 -18.17 -17.02 -10.75
CA LEU A 326 -16.96 -17.82 -10.66
C LEU A 326 -16.20 -17.78 -11.98
N TYR A 327 -14.90 -17.58 -11.90
CA TYR A 327 -13.98 -17.78 -13.01
C TYR A 327 -12.64 -18.29 -12.47
N ILE A 328 -11.89 -19.00 -13.32
CA ILE A 328 -10.54 -19.46 -12.96
C ILE A 328 -9.53 -18.36 -13.29
N PHE A 329 -8.76 -17.96 -12.28
CA PHE A 329 -7.52 -17.23 -12.47
C PHE A 329 -6.32 -18.15 -12.22
N ALA A 330 -5.15 -17.79 -12.75
CA ALA A 330 -3.92 -18.52 -12.52
C ALA A 330 -2.72 -17.58 -12.36
N TYR A 331 -1.81 -17.93 -11.47
CA TYR A 331 -0.56 -17.22 -11.20
C TYR A 331 0.59 -18.20 -11.08
N ASP A 332 1.80 -17.76 -11.42
CA ASP A 332 2.99 -18.49 -10.99
C ASP A 332 3.20 -18.32 -9.47
N MET A 333 4.07 -19.15 -8.88
CA MET A 333 4.33 -19.09 -7.43
C MET A 333 4.97 -17.78 -6.96
N ASN A 334 5.51 -16.98 -7.88
CA ASN A 334 6.08 -15.67 -7.58
C ASN A 334 5.04 -14.55 -7.69
N GLY A 335 3.79 -14.83 -8.08
CA GLY A 335 2.73 -13.83 -8.20
C GLY A 335 2.61 -13.18 -9.59
N THR A 336 3.25 -13.74 -10.62
CA THR A 336 3.06 -13.29 -12.02
C THR A 336 1.76 -13.87 -12.59
N VAL A 337 0.93 -13.03 -13.20
CA VAL A 337 -0.36 -13.42 -13.78
C VAL A 337 -0.16 -14.35 -14.98
N LEU A 338 -0.85 -15.49 -14.98
CA LEU A 338 -0.85 -16.47 -16.08
C LEU A 338 -2.21 -16.57 -16.79
N ALA A 339 -3.30 -16.47 -16.03
CA ALA A 339 -4.65 -16.39 -16.57
C ALA A 339 -5.51 -15.45 -15.73
N LEU A 340 -6.20 -14.54 -16.40
CA LEU A 340 -7.13 -13.60 -15.78
C LEU A 340 -8.17 -13.16 -16.83
N PRO A 341 -9.24 -13.94 -17.04
CA PRO A 341 -10.05 -13.89 -18.26
C PRO A 341 -10.70 -12.53 -18.54
N PHE A 342 -11.01 -11.76 -17.49
CA PHE A 342 -11.64 -10.44 -17.58
C PHE A 342 -10.65 -9.26 -17.50
N GLN A 343 -9.35 -9.52 -17.29
CA GLN A 343 -8.30 -8.49 -17.19
C GLN A 343 -7.03 -8.96 -17.92
N GLN A 344 -7.17 -9.40 -19.17
CA GLN A 344 -6.10 -10.05 -19.93
C GLN A 344 -4.88 -9.14 -20.17
N ALA A 345 -5.04 -7.82 -20.07
CA ALA A 345 -3.92 -6.89 -20.15
C ALA A 345 -2.90 -7.04 -19.00
N LEU A 346 -3.27 -7.72 -17.91
CA LEU A 346 -2.39 -8.04 -16.80
C LEU A 346 -1.60 -9.33 -17.00
N ILE A 347 -1.85 -10.12 -18.05
CA ILE A 347 -1.12 -11.39 -18.26
C ILE A 347 0.38 -11.09 -18.43
N GLY A 348 1.21 -11.76 -17.63
CA GLY A 348 2.66 -11.58 -17.58
C GLY A 348 3.14 -10.46 -16.66
N THR A 349 2.25 -9.72 -15.98
CA THR A 349 2.64 -8.74 -14.96
C THR A 349 2.84 -9.41 -13.59
N ASP A 350 3.83 -8.93 -12.84
CA ASP A 350 4.03 -9.31 -11.44
C ASP A 350 3.03 -8.55 -10.55
N ARG A 351 2.25 -9.28 -9.75
CA ARG A 351 1.29 -8.72 -8.77
C ARG A 351 1.60 -9.15 -7.34
N SER A 352 2.78 -9.69 -7.07
CA SER A 352 3.19 -10.11 -5.73
C SER A 352 3.17 -8.97 -4.69
N GLY A 353 3.44 -7.74 -5.12
CA GLY A 353 3.40 -6.54 -4.29
C GLY A 353 2.04 -5.84 -4.20
N VAL A 354 0.98 -6.40 -4.78
CA VAL A 354 -0.36 -5.78 -4.75
C VAL A 354 -0.99 -5.98 -3.37
N HIS A 355 -1.50 -4.89 -2.82
CA HIS A 355 -2.27 -4.86 -1.59
C HIS A 355 -3.71 -4.44 -1.87
N ASP A 356 -4.67 -4.94 -1.10
CA ASP A 356 -6.03 -4.41 -1.14
C ASP A 356 -6.15 -3.06 -0.39
N SER A 357 -7.35 -2.48 -0.39
CA SER A 357 -7.62 -1.17 0.23
C SER A 357 -7.33 -1.10 1.73
N SER A 358 -7.23 -2.25 2.42
CA SER A 358 -6.83 -2.32 3.83
C SER A 358 -5.34 -2.62 4.04
N GLY A 359 -4.59 -2.93 2.99
CA GLY A 359 -3.15 -3.22 3.05
C GLY A 359 -2.82 -4.71 3.12
N VAL A 360 -3.76 -5.61 2.78
CA VAL A 360 -3.51 -7.06 2.78
C VAL A 360 -2.86 -7.47 1.46
N ALA A 361 -1.68 -8.10 1.54
CA ALA A 361 -0.93 -8.63 0.39
C ALA A 361 -1.52 -9.96 -0.09
N TYR A 362 -2.68 -9.92 -0.75
CA TYR A 362 -3.48 -11.10 -1.00
C TYR A 362 -2.91 -12.04 -2.07
N ILE A 363 -2.19 -11.54 -3.08
CA ILE A 363 -1.51 -12.40 -4.07
C ILE A 363 -0.35 -13.17 -3.41
N TYR A 364 0.46 -12.48 -2.60
CA TYR A 364 1.50 -13.15 -1.80
C TYR A 364 0.89 -14.21 -0.88
N SER A 365 -0.20 -13.87 -0.18
CA SER A 365 -0.94 -14.82 0.68
C SER A 365 -1.42 -16.05 -0.08
N MET A 366 -1.98 -15.87 -1.29
CA MET A 366 -2.40 -16.97 -2.16
C MET A 366 -1.22 -17.85 -2.59
N SER A 367 -0.09 -17.26 -2.99
CA SER A 367 1.12 -18.02 -3.34
C SER A 367 1.62 -18.86 -2.17
N ARG A 368 1.60 -18.31 -0.95
CA ARG A 368 2.02 -19.03 0.27
C ARG A 368 1.07 -20.18 0.59
N VAL A 369 -0.24 -19.96 0.54
CA VAL A 369 -1.24 -21.01 0.76
C VAL A 369 -1.16 -22.09 -0.33
N ALA A 370 -0.97 -21.72 -1.59
CA ALA A 370 -0.79 -22.68 -2.68
C ALA A 370 0.48 -23.54 -2.52
N ALA A 371 1.57 -22.96 -2.02
CA ALA A 371 2.80 -23.69 -1.74
C ALA A 371 2.63 -24.76 -0.64
N GLU A 372 1.70 -24.54 0.30
CA GLU A 372 1.34 -25.49 1.37
C GLU A 372 0.22 -26.48 0.97
N GLY A 373 -0.16 -26.52 -0.31
CA GLY A 373 -1.15 -27.49 -0.83
C GLY A 373 -2.50 -26.90 -1.22
N GLY A 374 -2.70 -25.60 -1.03
CA GLY A 374 -3.94 -24.90 -1.33
C GLY A 374 -4.79 -24.61 -0.09
N GLY A 375 -5.81 -23.77 -0.25
CA GLY A 375 -6.60 -23.27 0.87
C GLY A 375 -7.34 -21.97 0.56
N SER A 376 -8.04 -21.45 1.56
CA SER A 376 -8.82 -20.22 1.44
C SER A 376 -8.02 -18.98 1.86
N VAL A 377 -8.29 -17.83 1.24
CA VAL A 377 -7.72 -16.52 1.58
C VAL A 377 -8.80 -15.44 1.48
N TYR A 378 -8.83 -14.52 2.45
CA TYR A 378 -9.66 -13.32 2.39
C TYR A 378 -8.91 -12.13 1.81
N TYR A 379 -9.63 -11.31 1.05
CA TYR A 379 -9.13 -10.04 0.53
C TYR A 379 -10.30 -9.15 0.13
N VAL A 380 -10.10 -7.84 0.12
CA VAL A 380 -11.09 -6.91 -0.42
C VAL A 380 -10.86 -6.73 -1.92
N TYR A 381 -11.94 -6.74 -2.69
CA TYR A 381 -11.87 -6.56 -4.14
C TYR A 381 -13.10 -5.81 -4.67
N PRO A 382 -12.96 -4.98 -5.73
CA PRO A 382 -14.09 -4.32 -6.36
C PRO A 382 -15.10 -5.32 -6.94
N ASN A 383 -16.38 -5.23 -6.54
CA ASN A 383 -17.46 -6.09 -7.05
C ASN A 383 -18.15 -5.47 -8.29
N PRO A 384 -17.93 -5.98 -9.52
CA PRO A 384 -18.55 -5.42 -10.73
C PRO A 384 -20.08 -5.53 -10.74
N ALA A 385 -20.65 -6.51 -10.02
CA ALA A 385 -22.09 -6.68 -9.90
C ALA A 385 -22.73 -5.66 -8.94
N ASN A 386 -21.93 -4.99 -8.11
CA ASN A 386 -22.38 -3.97 -7.17
C ASN A 386 -21.67 -2.62 -7.41
N GLY A 387 -21.59 -2.19 -8.68
CA GLY A 387 -21.06 -0.88 -9.03
C GLY A 387 -19.61 -0.66 -8.60
N TYR A 388 -18.82 -1.74 -8.50
CA TYR A 388 -17.42 -1.73 -8.07
C TYR A 388 -17.20 -1.30 -6.63
N ALA A 389 -18.19 -1.54 -5.75
CA ALA A 389 -17.98 -1.41 -4.32
C ALA A 389 -16.86 -2.35 -3.84
N GLU A 390 -16.01 -1.86 -2.93
CA GLU A 390 -14.99 -2.65 -2.25
C GLU A 390 -15.66 -3.63 -1.27
N GLU A 391 -15.64 -4.93 -1.60
CA GLU A 391 -16.29 -5.97 -0.81
C GLU A 391 -15.31 -7.08 -0.42
N LEU A 392 -15.59 -7.72 0.72
CA LEU A 392 -14.79 -8.87 1.15
C LEU A 392 -15.04 -10.03 0.18
N LYS A 393 -13.94 -10.62 -0.29
CA LYS A 393 -13.93 -11.78 -1.17
C LYS A 393 -13.24 -12.94 -0.46
N LEU A 394 -13.86 -14.12 -0.53
CA LEU A 394 -13.26 -15.38 -0.15
C LEU A 394 -12.71 -16.04 -1.42
N GLY A 395 -11.39 -16.14 -1.54
CA GLY A 395 -10.73 -16.90 -2.59
C GLY A 395 -10.36 -18.30 -2.11
N TYR A 396 -10.30 -19.25 -3.04
CA TYR A 396 -9.72 -20.56 -2.83
C TYR A 396 -8.71 -20.87 -3.94
N VAL A 397 -7.53 -21.35 -3.55
CA VAL A 397 -6.43 -21.63 -4.48
C VAL A 397 -5.93 -23.06 -4.33
N MET A 398 -5.44 -23.64 -5.43
CA MET A 398 -4.79 -24.94 -5.43
C MET A 398 -3.55 -24.92 -6.34
N PRO A 399 -2.42 -25.50 -5.91
CA PRO A 399 -1.26 -25.67 -6.78
C PRO A 399 -1.62 -26.61 -7.93
N VAL A 400 -1.27 -26.26 -9.16
CA VAL A 400 -1.30 -27.22 -10.28
C VAL A 400 -0.10 -28.16 -10.14
N ASP A 401 1.06 -27.54 -9.95
CA ASP A 401 2.36 -28.15 -9.63
C ASP A 401 3.19 -27.17 -8.77
N GLY A 402 4.50 -27.42 -8.60
CA GLY A 402 5.38 -26.56 -7.80
C GLY A 402 5.73 -25.20 -8.41
N THR A 403 5.21 -24.86 -9.59
CA THR A 403 5.56 -23.62 -10.33
C THR A 403 4.40 -22.66 -10.51
N TRP A 404 3.15 -23.10 -10.35
CA TRP A 404 1.96 -22.26 -10.53
C TRP A 404 0.71 -22.84 -9.87
N PHE A 405 -0.27 -21.99 -9.64
CA PHE A 405 -1.54 -22.33 -9.02
C PHE A 405 -2.72 -21.73 -9.77
N VAL A 406 -3.90 -22.30 -9.52
CA VAL A 406 -5.19 -21.80 -10.01
C VAL A 406 -6.08 -21.44 -8.82
N GLY A 407 -7.04 -20.55 -9.03
CA GLY A 407 -8.01 -20.19 -8.01
C GLY A 407 -9.29 -19.59 -8.57
N SER A 408 -10.25 -19.43 -7.67
CA SER A 408 -11.51 -18.71 -7.90
C SER A 408 -11.95 -18.04 -6.61
N GLY A 409 -12.99 -17.20 -6.64
CA GLY A 409 -13.43 -16.47 -5.46
C GLY A 409 -14.88 -16.02 -5.53
N ILE A 410 -15.51 -15.91 -4.35
CA ILE A 410 -16.89 -15.44 -4.15
C ILE A 410 -16.91 -14.21 -3.23
N TYR A 411 -17.81 -13.26 -3.47
CA TYR A 411 -18.01 -12.13 -2.58
C TYR A 411 -18.82 -12.54 -1.35
N LEU A 412 -18.50 -11.97 -0.19
CA LEU A 412 -19.21 -12.18 1.08
C LEU A 412 -19.99 -10.91 1.44
N PRO A 413 -21.17 -10.66 0.82
CA PRO A 413 -21.95 -9.46 1.05
C PRO A 413 -22.44 -9.36 2.49
N GLY A 414 -22.42 -8.14 3.03
CA GLY A 414 -22.88 -7.84 4.39
C GLY A 414 -21.83 -8.04 5.48
N VAL A 415 -20.62 -8.50 5.15
CA VAL A 415 -19.47 -8.42 6.06
C VAL A 415 -18.83 -7.04 5.90
N GLY A 416 -18.77 -6.27 6.99
CA GLY A 416 -18.17 -4.94 6.98
C GLY A 416 -16.68 -5.00 6.66
N THR A 417 -16.25 -4.22 5.66
CA THR A 417 -14.83 -4.05 5.26
C THR A 417 -14.28 -2.67 5.61
N GLY A 418 -15.07 -1.86 6.33
CA GLY A 418 -14.74 -0.49 6.69
C GLY A 418 -13.73 -0.41 7.83
N PHE A 419 -12.49 -0.80 7.58
CA PHE A 419 -11.37 -0.54 8.50
C PHE A 419 -10.79 0.83 8.18
N ASP A 420 -11.29 1.86 8.90
CA ASP A 420 -10.84 3.22 8.66
C ASP A 420 -9.32 3.36 8.87
N THR A 421 -8.71 4.28 8.13
CA THR A 421 -7.26 4.47 8.11
C THR A 421 -6.69 4.78 9.50
N TYR A 422 -7.40 5.54 10.33
CA TYR A 422 -6.94 5.87 11.68
C TYR A 422 -6.90 4.64 12.59
N ALA A 423 -7.93 3.78 12.53
CA ALA A 423 -7.96 2.52 13.26
C ALA A 423 -6.83 1.57 12.81
N ARG A 424 -6.57 1.47 11.50
CA ARG A 424 -5.45 0.67 10.97
C ARG A 424 -4.10 1.18 11.45
N GLU A 425 -3.88 2.50 11.43
CA GLU A 425 -2.63 3.09 11.90
C GLU A 425 -2.42 2.88 13.40
N THR A 426 -3.47 3.08 14.20
CA THR A 426 -3.44 2.81 15.65
C THR A 426 -3.11 1.35 15.94
N LEU A 427 -3.66 0.42 15.14
CA LEU A 427 -3.33 -1.00 15.21
C LEU A 427 -1.85 -1.26 14.91
N VAL A 428 -1.31 -0.71 13.82
CA VAL A 428 0.12 -0.86 13.46
C VAL A 428 1.01 -0.31 14.57
N GLN A 429 0.71 0.88 15.09
CA GLN A 429 1.44 1.49 16.21
C GLN A 429 1.46 0.58 17.44
N ARG A 430 0.30 0.02 17.79
CA ARG A 430 0.14 -0.88 18.93
C ARG A 430 1.01 -2.14 18.78
N VAL A 431 1.02 -2.75 17.60
CA VAL A 431 1.82 -3.96 17.34
C VAL A 431 3.31 -3.63 17.29
N LYS A 432 3.72 -2.53 16.65
CA LYS A 432 5.12 -2.10 16.62
C LYS A 432 5.63 -1.75 18.02
N SER A 433 4.82 -1.12 18.87
CA SER A 433 5.13 -0.90 20.28
C SER A 433 5.31 -2.21 21.06
N ALA A 434 4.43 -3.19 20.85
CA ALA A 434 4.58 -4.52 21.45
C ALA A 434 5.85 -5.25 20.96
N ARG A 435 6.18 -5.13 19.67
CA ARG A 435 7.44 -5.64 19.11
C ARG A 435 8.65 -4.99 19.77
N ASP A 436 8.66 -3.67 19.90
CA ASP A 436 9.79 -2.93 20.48
C ASP A 436 9.96 -3.28 21.97
N HIS A 437 8.85 -3.43 22.71
CA HIS A 437 8.85 -3.97 24.07
C HIS A 437 9.46 -5.38 24.10
N ALA A 438 9.07 -6.25 23.17
CA ALA A 438 9.63 -7.60 23.08
C ALA A 438 11.13 -7.63 22.76
N GLN A 439 11.62 -6.74 21.89
CA GLN A 439 13.05 -6.59 21.59
C GLN A 439 13.85 -6.06 22.79
N GLU A 440 13.25 -5.20 23.61
CA GLU A 440 13.90 -4.63 24.78
C GLU A 440 13.96 -5.58 25.98
N TYR A 441 12.85 -6.25 26.29
CA TYR A 441 12.71 -7.06 27.51
C TYR A 441 12.92 -8.57 27.26
N GLY A 442 12.96 -8.99 26.00
CA GLY A 442 13.09 -10.38 25.60
C GLY A 442 11.79 -11.19 25.69
N ARG A 443 11.78 -12.34 25.01
CA ARG A 443 10.59 -13.16 24.77
C ARG A 443 9.83 -13.55 26.04
N GLU A 444 10.51 -14.02 27.09
CA GLU A 444 9.85 -14.52 28.31
C GLU A 444 9.12 -13.41 29.08
N ALA A 445 9.80 -12.27 29.29
CA ALA A 445 9.21 -11.13 29.97
C ALA A 445 8.06 -10.53 29.15
N ALA A 446 8.23 -10.40 27.83
CA ALA A 446 7.21 -9.89 26.93
C ALA A 446 5.97 -10.80 26.90
N CYS A 447 6.13 -12.12 26.73
CA CYS A 447 5.00 -13.06 26.74
C CYS A 447 4.28 -13.07 28.10
N THR A 448 5.00 -12.87 29.21
CA THR A 448 4.39 -12.68 30.53
C THR A 448 3.53 -11.42 30.57
N ALA A 449 4.04 -10.31 30.03
CA ALA A 449 3.29 -9.05 29.94
C ALA A 449 2.06 -9.16 29.02
N PHE A 450 2.18 -9.82 27.87
CA PHE A 450 1.09 -10.01 26.91
C PHE A 450 -0.04 -10.89 27.46
N ASN A 451 0.28 -11.88 28.29
CA ASN A 451 -0.73 -12.74 28.93
C ASN A 451 -1.33 -12.15 30.22
N ASN A 452 -0.87 -10.98 30.68
CA ASN A 452 -1.44 -10.33 31.84
C ASN A 452 -2.75 -9.61 31.47
N LEU A 453 -3.90 -10.23 31.77
CA LEU A 453 -5.24 -9.69 31.53
C LEU A 453 -5.53 -8.33 32.21
N SER A 454 -4.72 -7.93 33.20
CA SER A 454 -4.81 -6.61 33.84
C SER A 454 -3.79 -5.60 33.31
N GLY A 455 -2.95 -6.00 32.35
CA GLY A 455 -1.92 -5.17 31.71
C GLY A 455 -2.41 -4.52 30.42
N GLU A 456 -1.61 -3.58 29.91
CA GLU A 456 -1.94 -2.77 28.71
C GLU A 456 -2.01 -3.57 27.40
N PHE A 457 -1.36 -4.73 27.35
CA PHE A 457 -1.29 -5.57 26.16
C PHE A 457 -2.50 -6.49 25.99
N ALA A 458 -3.33 -6.68 27.01
CA ALA A 458 -4.52 -7.53 26.96
C ALA A 458 -5.82 -6.70 26.89
N ASP A 459 -5.83 -5.69 26.02
CA ASP A 459 -6.92 -4.71 25.91
C ASP A 459 -8.10 -5.23 25.06
N GLY A 460 -8.93 -6.09 25.65
CA GLY A 460 -10.16 -6.57 25.01
C GLY A 460 -9.89 -7.20 23.64
N GLY A 461 -10.66 -6.83 22.63
CA GLY A 461 -10.47 -7.26 21.24
C GLY A 461 -9.13 -6.87 20.60
N ALA A 462 -8.44 -5.86 21.14
CA ALA A 462 -7.13 -5.40 20.67
C ALA A 462 -5.96 -6.06 21.45
N TYR A 463 -6.15 -7.26 21.99
CA TYR A 463 -5.09 -7.99 22.68
C TYR A 463 -3.86 -8.26 21.77
N ILE A 464 -2.68 -8.21 22.37
CA ILE A 464 -1.45 -8.69 21.75
C ILE A 464 -1.41 -10.22 21.84
N PHE A 465 -1.22 -10.86 20.69
CA PHE A 465 -0.86 -12.27 20.59
C PHE A 465 0.57 -12.43 20.12
N ALA A 466 1.17 -13.58 20.38
CA ALA A 466 2.50 -13.93 19.93
C ALA A 466 2.59 -15.40 19.52
N TYR A 467 3.28 -15.67 18.42
CA TYR A 467 3.55 -17.01 17.90
C TYR A 467 5.00 -17.11 17.45
N SER A 468 5.59 -18.29 17.56
CA SER A 468 6.79 -18.60 16.80
C SER A 468 6.46 -18.72 15.31
N THR A 469 7.44 -18.53 14.43
CA THR A 469 7.28 -18.63 12.98
C THR A 469 6.88 -20.04 12.51
N ASN A 470 7.03 -21.07 13.36
CA ASN A 470 6.51 -22.41 13.08
C ASN A 470 5.08 -22.65 13.58
N GLY A 471 4.40 -21.62 14.10
CA GLY A 471 3.01 -21.67 14.55
C GLY A 471 2.80 -22.08 16.02
N THR A 472 3.84 -22.15 16.85
CA THR A 472 3.67 -22.41 18.29
C THR A 472 3.14 -21.17 19.00
N THR A 473 2.05 -21.29 19.74
CA THR A 473 1.48 -20.17 20.52
C THR A 473 2.37 -19.80 21.69
N LEU A 474 2.82 -18.54 21.73
CA LEU A 474 3.68 -18.00 22.79
C LEU A 474 2.90 -17.12 23.78
N ALA A 475 1.94 -16.33 23.28
CA ALA A 475 1.01 -15.56 24.10
C ALA A 475 -0.36 -15.46 23.42
N LEU A 476 -1.41 -15.72 24.21
CA LEU A 476 -2.79 -15.62 23.77
C LEU A 476 -3.68 -15.38 25.01
N PRO A 477 -3.80 -14.14 25.50
CA PRO A 477 -4.27 -13.83 26.85
C PRO A 477 -5.67 -14.36 27.18
N TYR A 478 -6.56 -14.39 26.18
CA TYR A 478 -7.94 -14.83 26.35
C TYR A 478 -8.17 -16.33 26.08
N GLN A 479 -7.14 -17.06 25.65
CA GLN A 479 -7.17 -18.51 25.45
C GLN A 479 -5.84 -19.14 25.94
N PRO A 480 -5.48 -18.97 27.23
CA PRO A 480 -4.18 -19.37 27.77
C PRO A 480 -3.91 -20.88 27.67
N GLU A 481 -4.95 -21.70 27.56
CA GLU A 481 -4.87 -23.14 27.35
C GLU A 481 -4.20 -23.55 26.02
N LEU A 482 -4.12 -22.62 25.06
CA LEU A 482 -3.46 -22.85 23.76
C LEU A 482 -1.95 -22.54 23.79
N VAL A 483 -1.45 -21.87 24.84
CA VAL A 483 -0.02 -21.55 24.97
C VAL A 483 0.81 -22.85 24.97
N GLY A 484 1.82 -22.90 24.10
CA GLY A 484 2.68 -24.07 23.89
C GLY A 484 2.16 -25.08 22.86
N THR A 485 0.95 -24.89 22.31
CA THR A 485 0.44 -25.73 21.22
C THR A 485 0.86 -25.19 19.86
N ASN A 486 1.02 -26.09 18.88
CA ASN A 486 1.21 -25.69 17.48
C ASN A 486 -0.15 -25.51 16.81
N ARG A 487 -0.33 -24.37 16.13
CA ARG A 487 -1.58 -23.97 15.48
C ARG A 487 -1.38 -23.58 14.02
N LEU A 488 -0.31 -24.04 13.37
CA LEU A 488 -0.06 -23.71 11.97
C LEU A 488 -1.21 -24.22 11.06
N ASP A 489 -1.77 -25.39 11.39
CA ASP A 489 -2.92 -26.00 10.71
C ASP A 489 -4.29 -25.46 11.20
N PHE A 490 -4.31 -24.39 12.01
CA PHE A 490 -5.57 -23.82 12.49
C PHE A 490 -6.26 -23.05 11.37
N GLU A 491 -7.42 -23.54 10.97
CA GLU A 491 -8.31 -22.91 10.00
C GLU A 491 -9.52 -22.30 10.69
N ASP A 492 -9.98 -21.17 10.18
CA ASP A 492 -11.27 -20.60 10.58
C ASP A 492 -12.47 -21.31 9.92
N ARG A 493 -13.68 -20.82 10.19
CA ARG A 493 -14.93 -21.44 9.70
C ARG A 493 -15.06 -21.52 8.17
N TYR A 494 -14.23 -20.81 7.41
CA TYR A 494 -14.23 -20.80 5.95
C TYR A 494 -12.97 -21.47 5.35
N GLY A 495 -12.13 -22.07 6.19
CA GLY A 495 -10.90 -22.76 5.77
C GLY A 495 -9.71 -21.83 5.54
N VAL A 496 -9.72 -20.62 6.12
CA VAL A 496 -8.58 -19.70 6.03
C VAL A 496 -7.54 -20.08 7.09
N ALA A 497 -6.32 -20.39 6.66
CA ALA A 497 -5.21 -20.80 7.51
C ALA A 497 -4.60 -19.62 8.27
N VAL A 498 -5.22 -19.26 9.40
CA VAL A 498 -4.96 -18.03 10.18
C VAL A 498 -3.47 -17.86 10.51
N ILE A 499 -2.88 -18.85 11.19
CA ILE A 499 -1.51 -18.72 11.71
C ILE A 499 -0.47 -18.86 10.60
N LEU A 500 -0.77 -19.62 9.55
CA LEU A 500 0.08 -19.71 8.36
C LEU A 500 0.19 -18.33 7.67
N LEU A 501 -0.93 -17.65 7.46
CA LEU A 501 -0.96 -16.35 6.82
C LEU A 501 -0.31 -15.26 7.68
N GLU A 502 -0.57 -15.26 8.99
CA GLU A 502 0.10 -14.36 9.94
C GLU A 502 1.62 -14.62 9.97
N SER A 503 2.06 -15.88 9.98
CA SER A 503 3.50 -16.20 9.91
C SER A 503 4.12 -15.75 8.60
N ALA A 504 3.44 -15.96 7.47
CA ALA A 504 3.95 -15.53 6.17
C ALA A 504 4.07 -14.01 6.06
N ALA A 505 3.10 -13.27 6.60
CA ALA A 505 3.18 -11.81 6.69
C ALA A 505 4.36 -11.37 7.57
N ALA A 506 4.60 -12.03 8.71
CA ALA A 506 5.74 -11.75 9.56
C ALA A 506 7.09 -12.06 8.87
N GLU A 507 7.19 -13.18 8.16
CA GLU A 507 8.36 -13.56 7.34
C GLU A 507 8.68 -12.52 6.25
N ALA A 508 7.64 -11.87 5.71
CA ALA A 508 7.77 -10.79 4.74
C ALA A 508 8.12 -9.41 5.35
N GLY A 509 8.35 -9.33 6.67
CA GLY A 509 8.69 -8.09 7.39
C GLY A 509 7.55 -7.51 8.23
N GLY A 510 6.37 -8.12 8.19
CA GLY A 510 5.13 -7.66 8.82
C GLY A 510 4.08 -7.28 7.77
N GLY A 511 2.82 -7.23 8.17
CA GLY A 511 1.72 -6.94 7.25
C GLY A 511 0.33 -7.19 7.82
N PHE A 512 -0.68 -6.83 7.04
CA PHE A 512 -2.08 -7.06 7.38
C PHE A 512 -2.58 -8.41 6.89
N VAL A 513 -3.46 -9.05 7.66
CA VAL A 513 -4.14 -10.30 7.32
C VAL A 513 -5.58 -10.26 7.81
N TYR A 514 -6.52 -10.70 6.97
CA TYR A 514 -7.91 -10.95 7.39
C TYR A 514 -8.10 -12.37 7.89
N VAL A 515 -8.76 -12.50 9.04
CA VAL A 515 -9.11 -13.79 9.63
C VAL A 515 -10.48 -13.71 10.28
N THR A 516 -11.21 -14.83 10.36
CA THR A 516 -12.34 -14.91 11.28
C THR A 516 -11.87 -15.53 12.60
N TYR A 517 -12.00 -14.80 13.69
CA TYR A 517 -11.47 -15.25 14.99
C TYR A 517 -12.36 -14.86 16.16
N TYR A 518 -12.23 -15.58 17.27
CA TYR A 518 -12.92 -15.31 18.53
C TYR A 518 -12.68 -13.88 19.02
N ASN A 519 -13.74 -13.13 19.27
CA ASN A 519 -13.68 -11.80 19.89
C ASN A 519 -14.00 -11.91 21.39
N PRO A 520 -13.05 -11.58 22.30
CA PRO A 520 -13.27 -11.66 23.74
C PRO A 520 -14.31 -10.67 24.27
N ASP A 521 -14.55 -9.55 23.58
CA ASP A 521 -15.51 -8.53 24.01
C ASP A 521 -16.97 -8.95 23.77
N THR A 522 -17.20 -9.73 22.71
CA THR A 522 -18.56 -10.19 22.33
C THR A 522 -18.79 -11.67 22.64
N GLY A 523 -17.72 -12.45 22.80
CA GLY A 523 -17.77 -13.90 22.96
C GLY A 523 -18.11 -14.66 21.68
N LEU A 524 -18.07 -14.01 20.51
CA LEU A 524 -18.41 -14.58 19.21
C LEU A 524 -17.26 -14.41 18.22
N ASP A 525 -17.20 -15.30 17.22
CA ASP A 525 -16.26 -15.13 16.11
C ASP A 525 -16.70 -14.00 15.18
N GLY A 526 -15.77 -13.12 14.82
CA GLY A 526 -15.98 -12.02 13.88
C GLY A 526 -14.83 -11.87 12.90
N LEU A 527 -15.06 -11.15 11.79
CA LEU A 527 -13.98 -10.75 10.89
C LEU A 527 -13.04 -9.83 11.66
N LYS A 528 -11.75 -10.16 11.62
CA LYS A 528 -10.67 -9.41 12.25
C LYS A 528 -9.65 -9.05 11.18
N LEU A 529 -9.32 -7.77 11.09
CA LEU A 529 -8.12 -7.30 10.40
C LEU A 529 -6.96 -7.32 11.40
N CYS A 530 -6.05 -8.26 11.25
CA CYS A 530 -4.83 -8.36 12.03
C CYS A 530 -3.71 -7.56 11.37
N TYR A 531 -2.82 -6.99 12.18
CA TYR A 531 -1.47 -6.61 11.74
C TYR A 531 -0.46 -7.40 12.58
N VAL A 532 0.58 -7.91 11.93
CA VAL A 532 1.66 -8.66 12.59
C VAL A 532 3.00 -8.02 12.28
N ALA A 533 3.93 -8.13 13.22
CA ALA A 533 5.31 -7.70 13.05
C ALA A 533 6.28 -8.75 13.62
N PRO A 534 7.34 -9.11 12.87
CA PRO A 534 8.39 -9.98 13.39
C PRO A 534 9.13 -9.27 14.52
N VAL A 535 9.35 -9.98 15.64
CA VAL A 535 10.25 -9.54 16.71
C VAL A 535 11.69 -9.87 16.33
N ASP A 536 11.88 -11.05 15.73
CA ASP A 536 13.11 -11.54 15.13
C ASP A 536 12.75 -12.68 14.13
N LYS A 537 13.73 -13.50 13.72
CA LYS A 537 13.54 -14.60 12.76
C LYS A 537 12.77 -15.81 13.33
N GLU A 538 12.62 -15.91 14.65
CA GLU A 538 12.02 -17.05 15.34
C GLU A 538 10.55 -16.82 15.73
N TRP A 539 10.11 -15.58 15.90
CA TRP A 539 8.75 -15.28 16.37
C TRP A 539 8.26 -13.87 16.05
N PHE A 540 6.95 -13.70 16.13
CA PHE A 540 6.25 -12.46 15.83
C PHE A 540 5.17 -12.16 16.87
N VAL A 541 4.76 -10.89 16.88
CA VAL A 541 3.63 -10.39 17.66
C VAL A 541 2.58 -9.81 16.72
N GLY A 542 1.33 -9.79 17.17
CA GLY A 542 0.24 -9.21 16.42
C GLY A 542 -0.91 -8.76 17.30
N SER A 543 -1.82 -8.02 16.69
CA SER A 543 -3.10 -7.60 17.25
C SER A 543 -4.08 -7.47 16.09
N GLY A 544 -5.35 -7.20 16.37
CA GLY A 544 -6.28 -6.83 15.31
C GLY A 544 -7.46 -6.02 15.79
N ILE A 545 -8.26 -5.59 14.82
CA ILE A 545 -9.51 -4.86 15.00
C ILE A 545 -10.64 -5.67 14.35
N TYR A 546 -11.80 -5.72 15.00
CA TYR A 546 -12.96 -6.45 14.51
C TYR A 546 -13.90 -5.52 13.72
N ALA A 547 -14.53 -6.06 12.68
CA ALA A 547 -15.54 -5.37 11.86
C ALA A 547 -16.88 -5.15 12.57
#